data_AF-A0A931Z5D5-F1
#
_entry.id   AF-A0A931Z5D5-F1
#
_cell.length_a   1.000
_cell.length_b   1.000
_cell.length_c   1.000
_cell.angle_alpha   90.00
_cell.angle_beta   90.00
_cell.angle_gamma   90.00
#
_symmetry.space_group_name_H-M   'P 1'
#
loop_
_entity.id
_entity.type
_entity.pdbx_description
1 polymer ?
#
loop_
_entity_poly.entity_id
_entity_poly.type
_entity_poly.pdbx_seq_one_letter_code
_entity_poly.pdbx_strand_id
1 'polypeptide(L)' 'MSTKELAHAAIDALPDDATLQDAAEKLALLAALDKSREKVKSGHWKTQADVEKLLPQWLEK' A
#
# COMPACT_ATOMS: atom_id res chain seq x y z
N MET A 1 4.89 -5.90 -14.98
CA MET A 1 4.12 -6.75 -14.07
C MET A 1 2.80 -6.06 -13.79
N SER A 2 1.71 -6.67 -14.22
CA SER A 2 0.33 -6.25 -13.95
C SER A 2 -0.02 -6.52 -12.48
N THR A 3 -0.89 -5.70 -11.89
CA THR A 3 -1.38 -5.87 -10.51
C THR A 3 -2.00 -7.26 -10.28
N LYS A 4 -2.56 -7.89 -11.32
CA LYS A 4 -3.06 -9.27 -11.26
C LYS A 4 -1.96 -10.32 -11.06
N GLU A 5 -0.78 -10.09 -11.62
CA GLU A 5 0.36 -11.02 -11.51
C GLU A 5 0.98 -10.95 -10.11
N LEU A 6 1.06 -9.73 -9.55
CA LEU A 6 1.50 -9.52 -8.17
C LEU A 6 0.47 -10.04 -7.14
N ALA A 7 -0.82 -9.91 -7.45
CA ALA A 7 -1.90 -10.44 -6.62
C ALA A 7 -1.84 -11.97 -6.51
N HIS A 8 -1.68 -12.70 -7.63
CA HIS A 8 -1.54 -14.16 -7.61
C HIS A 8 -0.32 -14.59 -6.80
N ALA A 9 0.85 -14.03 -7.09
CA ALA A 9 2.07 -14.38 -6.35
C ALA A 9 1.95 -14.07 -4.84
N ALA A 10 1.20 -13.03 -4.46
CA ALA A 10 0.98 -12.68 -3.06
C ALA A 10 0.03 -13.62 -2.33
N ILE A 11 -0.97 -14.16 -3.03
CA ILE A 11 -1.90 -15.20 -2.56
C ILE A 11 -1.16 -16.53 -2.43
N ASP A 12 -0.39 -16.93 -3.44
CA ASP A 12 0.38 -18.19 -3.44
C ASP A 12 1.47 -18.20 -2.35
N ALA A 13 1.93 -17.02 -1.93
CA ALA A 13 2.90 -16.86 -0.84
C ALA A 13 2.26 -16.72 0.55
N LEU A 14 0.95 -16.91 0.67
CA LEU A 14 0.29 -17.00 1.98
C LEU A 14 0.58 -18.36 2.61
N PRO A 15 0.80 -18.43 3.92
CA PRO A 15 0.94 -19.70 4.61
C PRO A 15 -0.38 -20.47 4.63
N ASP A 16 -0.32 -21.80 4.82
CA ASP A 16 -1.49 -22.69 4.73
C ASP A 16 -2.54 -22.43 5.82
N ASP A 17 -2.17 -21.74 6.90
CA ASP A 17 -3.05 -21.30 7.98
C ASP A 17 -3.64 -19.90 7.75
N ALA A 18 -3.28 -19.24 6.65
CA ALA A 18 -3.80 -17.92 6.32
C ALA A 18 -5.30 -17.96 6.06
N THR A 19 -5.99 -16.96 6.59
CA THR A 19 -7.42 -16.80 6.37
C THR A 19 -7.69 -16.04 5.07
N LEU A 20 -8.93 -16.12 4.60
CA LEU A 20 -9.40 -15.27 3.49
C LEU A 20 -9.27 -13.78 3.80
N GLN A 21 -9.36 -13.40 5.08
CA GLN A 21 -9.17 -12.03 5.52
C GLN A 21 -7.72 -11.57 5.32
N ASP A 22 -6.74 -12.40 5.66
CA ASP A 22 -5.31 -12.11 5.47
C ASP A 22 -4.98 -11.90 3.98
N ALA A 23 -5.58 -12.73 3.12
CA ALA A 23 -5.47 -12.57 1.67
C ALA A 23 -6.07 -11.24 1.20
N ALA A 24 -7.26 -10.89 1.68
CA ALA A 24 -7.93 -9.64 1.32
C ALA A 24 -7.13 -8.41 1.76
N GLU A 25 -6.57 -8.42 2.98
CA GLU A 25 -5.74 -7.33 3.50
C GLU A 25 -4.46 -7.17 2.70
N LYS A 26 -3.78 -8.27 2.37
CA LYS A 26 -2.57 -8.25 1.56
C LYS A 26 -2.82 -7.71 0.15
N LEU A 27 -3.93 -8.09 -0.47
CA LEU A 27 -4.36 -7.55 -1.78
C LEU A 27 -4.69 -6.06 -1.69
N ALA A 28 -5.40 -5.63 -0.65
CA ALA A 28 -5.73 -4.22 -0.43
C ALA A 28 -4.47 -3.36 -0.26
N LEU A 29 -3.48 -3.86 0.49
CA LEU A 29 -2.18 -3.20 0.64
C LEU A 29 -1.45 -3.05 -0.69
N LEU A 30 -1.39 -4.11 -1.50
CA LEU A 30 -0.74 -4.08 -2.82
C LEU A 30 -1.42 -3.06 -3.75
N ALA A 31 -2.74 -3.03 -3.79
CA ALA A 31 -3.48 -2.05 -4.57
C ALA A 31 -3.21 -0.61 -4.10
N ALA A 32 -3.12 -0.38 -2.79
CA ALA A 32 -2.78 0.93 -2.23
C ALA A 32 -1.34 1.38 -2.60
N LEU A 33 -0.38 0.44 -2.61
CA LEU A 33 0.99 0.71 -3.02
C LEU A 33 1.07 1.05 -4.51
N ASP A 34 0.38 0.30 -5.38
CA ASP A 34 0.34 0.60 -6.82
C ASP A 34 -0.27 1.98 -7.09
N LYS A 35 -1.40 2.29 -6.44
CA LYS A 35 -2.01 3.64 -6.52
C LYS A 35 -1.06 4.73 -6.04
N SER A 36 -0.30 4.47 -4.98
CA SER A 36 0.67 5.43 -4.44
C SER A 36 1.87 5.63 -5.36
N ARG A 37 2.37 4.56 -6.01
CA ARG A 37 3.43 4.65 -7.02
C ARG A 37 3.03 5.52 -8.21
N GLU A 38 1.80 5.36 -8.70
CA GLU A 38 1.28 6.21 -9.79
C GLU A 38 1.13 7.68 -9.37
N LYS A 39 0.71 7.94 -8.13
CA LYS A 39 0.69 9.31 -7.57
C LYS A 39 2.09 9.92 -7.51
N VAL A 40 3.10 9.16 -7.06
CA VAL A 40 4.48 9.64 -7.02
C VAL A 40 5.01 9.94 -8.43
N LYS A 41 4.77 9.04 -9.40
CA LYS A 41 5.18 9.25 -10.80
C LYS A 41 4.52 10.46 -11.44
N SER A 42 3.25 10.73 -11.12
CA SER A 42 2.51 11.90 -11.63
C SER A 42 2.85 13.21 -10.92
N GLY A 43 3.91 13.24 -10.10
CA GLY A 43 4.38 14.44 -9.42
C GLY A 43 3.56 14.82 -8.18
N HIS A 44 2.67 13.96 -7.70
CA HIS A 44 1.93 14.17 -6.46
C HIS A 44 2.77 13.70 -5.27
N TRP A 45 3.82 14.45 -4.95
CA TRP A 45 4.64 14.27 -3.75
C TRP A 45 4.50 15.46 -2.81
N LYS A 46 4.83 15.25 -1.53
CA LYS A 46 4.86 16.28 -0.50
C LYS A 46 6.31 16.65 -0.24
N THR A 47 6.60 17.94 -0.03
CA THR A 47 7.91 18.38 0.41
C THR A 47 8.14 17.98 1.87
N GLN A 48 9.39 18.01 2.33
CA GLN A 48 9.72 17.86 3.75
C GLN A 48 8.92 18.84 4.63
N ALA A 49 8.77 20.10 4.19
CA ALA A 49 8.00 21.11 4.90
C ALA A 49 6.49 20.80 4.96
N ASP A 50 5.94 20.13 3.93
CA ASP A 50 4.55 19.67 3.94
C ASP A 50 4.35 18.50 4.91
N VAL A 51 5.36 17.63 5.04
CA VAL A 51 5.34 16.50 5.98
C VAL A 51 5.43 16.99 7.43
N GLU A 52 6.28 17.97 7.72
CA GLU A 52 6.41 18.58 9.05
C GLU A 52 5.10 19.21 9.56
N LYS A 53 4.26 19.73 8.66
CA LYS A 53 2.91 20.25 9.00
C LYS A 53 1.87 19.16 9.25
N LEU A 54 2.09 17.96 8.72
CA LEU A 54 1.18 16.81 8.87
C LEU A 54 1.56 15.93 10.06
N LEU A 55 2.83 15.94 10.45
CA LEU A 55 3.38 15.21 11.60
C LEU A 55 2.55 15.35 12.89
N PRO A 56 2.10 16.56 13.30
CA PRO A 56 1.26 16.70 14.49
C PRO A 56 -0.06 15.92 14.40
N GLN A 57 -0.69 15.89 13.21
CA GLN A 57 -1.97 15.20 12.98
C GLN A 57 -1.84 13.67 12.99
N TRP A 58 -0.62 13.13 12.81
CA TRP A 58 -0.34 11.70 12.87
C TRP A 58 0.08 11.24 14.27
N LEU A 59 0.62 12.16 15.07
CA LEU A 59 1.10 11.91 16.42
C LEU A 59 0.03 12.14 17.48
N GLU A 60 -1.00 12.94 17.18
CA GLU A 60 -2.19 13.05 18.03
C GLU A 60 -3.10 11.84 17.83
N LYS A 61 -3.20 11.03 18.88
CA LYS A 61 -4.13 9.92 19.06
C LYS A 61 -5.22 10.32 20.05
#